data_AF-K2DJX7-F1
#
_entry.id   AF-K2DJX7-F1
#
_cell.length_a   1.000
_cell.length_b   1.000
_cell.length_c   1.000
_cell.angle_alpha   90.00
_cell.angle_beta   90.00
_cell.angle_gamma   90.00
#
_symmetry.space_group_name_H-M   'P 1'
#
loop_
_entity.id
_entity.type
_entity.pdbx_description
1 polymer ?
#
loop_
_entity_poly.entity_id
_entity_poly.type
_entity_poly.pdbx_seq_one_letter_code
_entity_poly.pdbx_strand_id
1 'polypeptide(L)'
;METSEAQARQFIEEFLIPRIPDLVAVLQYGSSVTGVRNGNSPKPSDIDLLVVTRESREDFDLQMEAQERNIDLLWMTETAAQRPQEKWGNFRVSQYRVLYGPDLLNRM
;
A
#
# COMPACT_ATOMS: atom_id res chain seq x y z
N MET A 1 12.29 -1.39 -19.37
CA MET A 1 11.72 -0.58 -18.26
C MET A 1 11.08 -1.54 -17.30
N GLU A 2 11.42 -1.45 -16.03
CA GLU A 2 10.77 -2.21 -14.97
C GLU A 2 9.37 -1.64 -14.71
N THR A 3 8.38 -2.49 -14.45
CA THR A 3 7.00 -2.05 -14.20
C THR A 3 6.87 -1.54 -12.77
N SER A 4 5.88 -0.66 -12.51
CA SER A 4 5.57 -0.18 -11.14
C SER A 4 5.30 -1.35 -10.18
N GLU A 5 4.71 -2.44 -10.67
CA GLU A 5 4.51 -3.66 -9.90
C GLU A 5 5.84 -4.31 -9.48
N ALA A 6 6.78 -4.48 -10.42
CA ALA A 6 8.06 -5.13 -10.12
C ALA A 6 8.87 -4.31 -9.10
N GLN A 7 8.91 -2.98 -9.25
CA GLN A 7 9.54 -2.08 -8.28
C GLN A 7 8.86 -2.15 -6.90
N ALA A 8 7.53 -2.18 -6.86
CA ALA A 8 6.78 -2.32 -5.63
C ALA A 8 7.07 -3.66 -4.93
N ARG A 9 7.11 -4.77 -5.68
CA ARG A 9 7.46 -6.10 -5.15
C ARG A 9 8.87 -6.12 -4.58
N GLN A 10 9.84 -5.58 -5.30
CA GLN A 10 11.21 -5.49 -4.82
C GLN A 10 11.28 -4.70 -3.51
N PHE A 11 10.61 -3.54 -3.42
CA PHE A 11 10.58 -2.75 -2.19
C PHE A 11 9.93 -3.51 -1.02
N ILE A 12 8.84 -4.25 -1.27
CA ILE A 12 8.19 -5.08 -0.25
C ILE A 12 9.16 -6.13 0.29
N GLU A 13 9.86 -6.85 -0.60
CA GLU A 13 10.79 -7.92 -0.25
C GLU A 13 12.03 -7.42 0.48
N GLU A 14 12.60 -6.29 0.05
CA GLU A 14 13.84 -5.75 0.60
C GLU A 14 13.62 -4.92 1.89
N PHE A 15 12.47 -4.24 2.03
CA PHE A 15 12.25 -3.25 3.10
C PHE A 15 11.06 -3.56 4.01
N LEU A 16 9.92 -3.96 3.47
CA LEU A 16 8.72 -4.15 4.30
C LEU A 16 8.76 -5.48 5.06
N ILE A 17 8.91 -6.60 4.36
CA ILE A 17 8.87 -7.95 4.97
C ILE A 17 9.94 -8.10 6.07
N PRO A 18 11.20 -7.67 5.89
CA PRO A 18 12.21 -7.86 6.93
C PRO A 18 12.04 -6.94 8.15
N ARG A 19 11.40 -5.77 8.00
CA ARG A 19 11.32 -4.74 9.05
C ARG A 19 9.98 -4.69 9.78
N ILE A 20 8.95 -5.32 9.22
CA ILE A 20 7.58 -5.33 9.75
C ILE A 20 7.19 -6.77 10.12
N PRO A 21 7.52 -7.23 11.34
CA PRO A 21 7.25 -8.62 11.76
C PRO A 21 5.76 -8.97 11.83
N ASP A 22 4.89 -7.98 11.94
CA ASP A 22 3.44 -8.12 12.00
C ASP A 22 2.73 -7.73 10.68
N LEU A 23 3.47 -7.71 9.57
CA LEU A 23 2.93 -7.44 8.24
C LEU A 23 1.93 -8.52 7.82
N VAL A 24 0.73 -8.10 7.44
CA VAL A 24 -0.36 -8.99 7.01
C VAL A 24 -0.48 -9.00 5.50
N ALA A 25 -0.63 -7.82 4.89
CA ALA A 25 -0.84 -7.68 3.46
C ALA A 25 -0.24 -6.36 2.94
N VAL A 26 0.09 -6.32 1.66
CA VAL A 26 0.45 -5.09 0.95
C VAL A 26 -0.32 -5.04 -0.35
N LEU A 27 -1.00 -3.92 -0.58
CA LEU A 27 -1.78 -3.69 -1.80
C LEU A 27 -1.26 -2.45 -2.51
N GLN A 28 -1.03 -2.58 -3.81
CA GLN A 28 -0.86 -1.42 -4.67
C GLN A 28 -2.23 -0.89 -5.07
N TYR A 29 -2.45 0.42 -5.06
CA TYR A 29 -3.76 1.00 -5.35
C TYR A 29 -3.72 2.25 -6.24
N GLY A 30 -4.90 2.67 -6.71
CA GLY A 30 -5.07 3.93 -7.43
C GLY A 30 -4.40 3.96 -8.80
N SER A 31 -3.84 5.12 -9.16
CA SER A 31 -3.19 5.34 -10.46
C SER A 31 -1.97 4.47 -10.69
N SER A 32 -1.31 4.03 -9.61
CA SER A 32 -0.12 3.18 -9.71
C SER A 32 -0.42 1.78 -10.27
N VAL A 33 -1.68 1.33 -10.16
CA VAL A 33 -2.16 0.03 -10.68
C VAL A 33 -2.52 0.12 -12.16
N THR A 34 -3.18 1.21 -12.58
CA THR A 34 -3.67 1.37 -13.95
C THR A 34 -2.68 2.05 -14.88
N GLY A 35 -1.63 2.68 -14.34
CA GLY A 35 -0.69 3.51 -15.09
C GLY A 35 -1.29 4.83 -15.58
N VAL A 36 -2.56 5.12 -15.24
CA VAL A 36 -3.26 6.35 -15.60
C VAL A 36 -3.33 7.22 -14.36
N ARG A 37 -2.61 8.35 -14.37
CA ARG A 37 -2.71 9.37 -13.30
C ARG A 37 -4.10 9.98 -13.32
N ASN A 38 -5.01 9.42 -12.52
CA ASN A 38 -6.20 10.14 -12.07
C ASN A 38 -5.74 11.06 -10.94
N GLY A 39 -5.91 12.38 -11.11
CA GLY A 39 -5.34 13.44 -10.25
C GLY A 39 -5.86 13.51 -8.80
N ASN A 40 -6.07 12.37 -8.15
CA ASN A 40 -6.56 12.23 -6.78
C ASN A 40 -5.48 11.76 -5.78
N SER A 41 -4.26 11.44 -6.22
CA SER A 41 -3.15 11.19 -5.27
C SER A 41 -2.63 12.54 -4.74
N PRO A 42 -2.58 12.75 -3.42
CA PRO A 42 -2.19 14.02 -2.80
C PRO A 42 -0.70 14.35 -2.98
N LYS A 43 0.11 13.40 -3.45
CA LYS A 43 1.49 13.60 -3.92
C LYS A 43 1.67 12.92 -5.28
N PRO A 44 2.59 13.42 -6.13
CA PRO A 44 2.99 12.72 -7.34
C PRO A 44 3.91 11.55 -6.99
N SER A 45 3.41 10.53 -6.30
CA SER A 45 4.05 9.22 -6.17
C SER A 45 3.78 8.42 -7.44
N ASP A 46 4.77 7.61 -7.86
CA ASP A 46 4.60 6.70 -8.98
C ASP A 46 4.01 5.35 -8.52
N ILE A 47 4.16 5.05 -7.22
CA ILE A 47 3.68 3.82 -6.58
C ILE A 47 2.97 4.19 -5.27
N ASP A 48 1.72 3.74 -5.12
CA ASP A 48 0.93 3.94 -3.92
C ASP A 48 0.68 2.57 -3.27
N LEU A 49 1.17 2.36 -2.05
CA LEU A 49 1.04 1.12 -1.30
C LEU A 49 0.22 1.30 -0.03
N LEU A 50 -0.77 0.43 0.14
CA LEU A 50 -1.47 0.23 1.41
C LEU A 50 -0.80 -0.93 2.14
N VAL A 51 -0.16 -0.61 3.27
CA VAL A 51 0.52 -1.55 4.16
C VAL A 51 -0.44 -1.92 5.28
N VAL A 52 -0.79 -3.21 5.36
CA VAL A 52 -1.71 -3.73 6.37
C VAL A 52 -0.92 -4.51 7.42
N THR A 53 -1.01 -4.08 8.68
CA THR A 53 -0.31 -4.68 9.82
C THR A 53 -1.30 -5.18 10.86
N ARG A 54 -0.90 -6.10 11.75
CA ARG A 54 -1.78 -6.54 12.84
C ARG A 54 -1.97 -5.44 13.88
N GLU A 55 -0.89 -4.75 14.21
CA GLU A 55 -0.89 -3.66 15.18
C GLU A 55 -0.81 -2.29 14.50
N SER A 56 -1.26 -1.24 15.20
CA SER A 56 -1.14 0.12 14.67
C SER A 56 0.34 0.50 14.61
N ARG A 57 0.81 0.85 13.42
CA ARG A 57 2.19 1.25 13.18
C ARG A 57 2.23 2.55 12.39
N GLU A 58 3.17 3.40 12.76
CA GLU A 58 3.74 4.43 11.89
C GLU A 58 5.26 4.25 11.96
N ASP A 59 5.92 4.20 10.81
CA ASP A 59 7.36 3.99 10.71
C ASP A 59 7.96 5.09 9.84
N PHE A 60 8.49 6.12 10.50
CA PHE A 60 8.94 7.33 9.83
C PHE A 60 10.17 7.09 8.95
N ASP A 61 11.12 6.29 9.42
CA ASP A 61 12.32 5.94 8.66
C ASP A 61 11.94 5.16 7.40
N LEU A 62 11.00 4.23 7.52
CA LEU A 62 10.48 3.49 6.36
C LEU A 62 9.69 4.38 5.39
N GLN A 63 8.94 5.36 5.91
CA GLN A 63 8.25 6.34 5.07
C GLN A 63 9.25 7.21 4.27
N MET A 64 10.37 7.61 4.90
CA MET A 64 11.42 8.37 4.21
C MET A 64 12.07 7.55 3.10
N GLU A 65 12.46 6.31 3.39
CA GLU A 65 13.02 5.36 2.40
C GLU A 65 12.07 5.13 1.22
N ALA A 66 10.77 5.01 1.49
CA ALA A 66 9.75 4.90 0.44
C ALA A 66 9.69 6.16 -0.42
N GLN A 67 9.72 7.35 0.21
CA GLN A 67 9.66 8.63 -0.50
C GLN A 67 10.88 8.87 -1.40
N GLU A 68 12.08 8.50 -0.98
CA GLU A 68 13.29 8.58 -1.82
C GLU A 68 13.17 7.72 -3.10
N ARG A 69 12.28 6.72 -3.07
CA ARG A 69 11.96 5.83 -4.19
C ARG A 69 10.66 6.20 -4.92
N ASN A 70 10.07 7.36 -4.62
CA ASN A 70 8.76 7.81 -5.12
C ASN A 70 7.59 6.84 -4.81
N ILE A 71 7.68 6.14 -3.68
CA ILE A 71 6.65 5.26 -3.14
C ILE A 71 5.96 5.98 -1.98
N ASP A 72 4.63 6.03 -2.01
CA ASP A 72 3.83 6.49 -0.87
C ASP A 72 3.28 5.28 -0.09
N LEU A 73 3.52 5.25 1.22
CA LEU A 73 2.97 4.23 2.11
C LEU A 73 1.80 4.81 2.89
N LEU A 74 0.68 4.11 2.84
CA LEU A 74 -0.46 4.31 3.72
C LEU A 74 -0.55 3.11 4.67
N TRP A 75 -0.75 3.40 5.96
CA TRP A 75 -0.78 2.38 7.00
C TRP A 75 -2.22 2.09 7.42
N MET A 76 -2.53 0.81 7.63
CA MET A 76 -3.84 0.38 8.12
C MET A 76 -3.70 -0.87 8.97
N THR A 77 -4.49 -0.98 10.03
CA THR A 77 -4.56 -2.24 10.79
C THR A 77 -5.42 -3.26 10.05
N GLU A 78 -5.14 -4.55 10.23
CA GLU A 78 -5.95 -5.65 9.71
C GLU A 78 -7.42 -5.49 10.11
N THR A 79 -7.67 -5.15 11.39
CA THR A 79 -9.03 -4.88 11.89
C THR A 79 -9.73 -3.74 11.14
N ALA A 80 -9.00 -2.69 10.74
CA ALA A 80 -9.55 -1.58 9.97
C ALA A 80 -9.80 -1.98 8.50
N ALA A 81 -8.84 -2.68 7.88
CA ALA A 81 -8.97 -3.21 6.52
C ALA A 81 -10.16 -4.18 6.39
N GLN A 82 -10.53 -4.83 7.48
CA GLN A 82 -11.68 -5.71 7.54
C GLN A 82 -13.04 -5.01 7.66
N ARG A 83 -13.08 -3.69 7.89
CA ARG A 83 -14.33 -2.93 7.94
C ARG A 83 -14.77 -2.54 6.52
N PRO A 84 -16.08 -2.31 6.30
CA PRO A 84 -16.56 -1.73 5.05
C PRO A 84 -15.81 -0.44 4.72
N GLN A 85 -15.49 -0.22 3.43
CA GLN A 85 -14.70 0.94 3.03
C GLN A 85 -15.34 2.26 3.44
N GLU A 86 -16.67 2.35 3.62
CA GLU A 86 -17.35 3.54 4.11
C GLU A 86 -16.84 4.01 5.48
N LYS A 87 -16.27 3.10 6.27
CA LYS A 87 -15.73 3.34 7.60
C LYS A 87 -14.25 3.72 7.61
N TRP A 88 -13.59 3.77 6.45
CA TRP A 88 -12.16 4.08 6.32
C TRP A 88 -11.85 5.60 6.28
N GLY A 89 -12.78 6.44 6.75
CA GLY A 89 -12.66 7.89 6.65
C GLY A 89 -12.80 8.37 5.19
N ASN A 90 -11.87 9.22 4.73
CA ASN A 90 -11.87 9.75 3.36
C ASN A 90 -11.14 8.86 2.34
N PHE A 91 -10.56 7.75 2.79
CA PHE A 91 -9.82 6.84 1.93
C PHE A 91 -10.76 5.81 1.28
N ARG A 92 -10.71 5.69 -0.05
CA ARG A 92 -11.47 4.72 -0.84
C ARG A 92 -10.58 4.13 -1.91
N VAL A 93 -10.65 2.80 -2.04
CA VAL A 93 -9.86 2.05 -3.01
C VAL A 93 -10.82 1.37 -3.98
N SER A 94 -10.96 1.93 -5.18
CA SER A 94 -11.76 1.37 -6.26
C SER A 94 -10.96 0.43 -7.17
N GLN A 95 -9.64 0.57 -7.20
CA GLN A 95 -8.72 -0.21 -8.02
C GLN A 95 -7.49 -0.55 -7.20
N TYR A 96 -7.17 -1.84 -7.10
CA TYR A 96 -6.01 -2.33 -6.38
C TYR A 96 -5.51 -3.65 -6.95
N ARG A 97 -4.29 -4.01 -6.54
CA ARG A 97 -3.69 -5.32 -6.73
C ARG A 97 -3.00 -5.74 -5.45
N VAL A 98 -3.22 -6.97 -5.02
CA VAL A 98 -2.49 -7.56 -3.89
C VAL A 98 -1.07 -7.92 -4.35
N LEU A 99 -0.08 -7.38 -3.66
CA LEU A 99 1.33 -7.68 -3.93
C LEU A 99 1.92 -8.66 -2.91
N TYR A 100 1.41 -8.66 -1.68
CA TYR A 100 1.79 -9.56 -0.60
C TYR A 100 0.58 -9.89 0.30
N GLY A 101 0.51 -11.11 0.81
CA GLY A 101 -0.52 -11.52 1.77
C GLY A 101 -1.89 -11.83 1.16
N PRO A 102 -2.93 -11.99 2.00
CA PRO A 102 -4.29 -12.27 1.55
C PRO A 102 -4.96 -11.03 0.94
N ASP A 103 -5.94 -11.27 0.06
CA ASP A 103 -6.84 -10.21 -0.41
C ASP A 103 -7.87 -9.86 0.67
N LEU A 104 -7.62 -8.78 1.40
CA LEU A 104 -8.49 -8.33 2.49
C LEU A 104 -9.68 -7.51 1.99
N LEU A 105 -9.65 -7.04 0.75
CA LEU A 105 -10.62 -6.08 0.20
C LEU A 105 -11.64 -6.73 -0.72
N ASN A 106 -11.32 -7.88 -1.29
CA ASN A 106 -12.25 -8.70 -2.05
C ASN A 106 -12.95 -9.70 -1.13
N ARG A 107 -14.16 -9.37 -0.70
CA ARG A 107 -15.05 -10.29 0.01
C ARG A 107 -16.15 -10.74 -0.93
N MET A 108 -15.83 -11.75 -1.75
CA MET A 108 -16.87 -12.60 -2.35
C MET A 108 -17.45 -13.53 -1.29
#